data_AF-A0A645DJE1-F1
#
_entry.id   AF-A0A645DJE1-F1
#
_cell.length_a   1.000
_cell.length_b   1.000
_cell.length_c   1.000
_cell.angle_alpha   90.00
_cell.angle_beta   90.00
_cell.angle_gamma   90.00
#
_symmetry.space_group_name_H-M   'P 1'
#
loop_
_entity.id
_entity.type
_entity.pdbx_description
1 polymer ?
#
loop_
_entity_poly.entity_id
_entity_poly.type
_entity_poly.pdbx_seq_one_letter_code
_entity_poly.pdbx_strand_id
1 'polypeptide(L)'
;MAGHPSTDGIGTMVLANKVASICSIPVLAAGGIGDGKGLAAALAMGCEGVVMGTRFVATTECPISDNHKQWILSHGERDTALTQKSIHNMARVANNMAAKLTLEMEARGTTLKELMSVIAGRISKECYKTGNVDGGIFAVGPVMGIINDVKPVSQLLDEMVAEAEAAGRRLSAMF
;
A
#
# COMPACT_ATOMS: atom_id res chain seq x y z
N MET A 1 1.97 -1.06 -4.97
CA MET A 1 2.44 -1.50 -3.65
C MET A 1 2.92 -0.29 -2.82
N ALA A 2 2.67 -0.27 -1.50
CA ALA A 2 3.24 0.66 -0.52
C ALA A 2 4.59 0.13 0.03
N GLY A 3 5.46 0.98 0.57
CA GLY A 3 6.75 0.52 1.10
C GLY A 3 7.78 0.37 -0.02
N HIS A 4 8.59 -0.69 -0.07
CA HIS A 4 9.72 -0.79 -1.01
C HIS A 4 9.41 -1.72 -2.21
N PRO A 5 8.82 -1.22 -3.31
CA PRO A 5 8.66 -2.01 -4.52
C PRO A 5 9.97 -2.12 -5.30
N SER A 6 10.05 -3.10 -6.21
CA SER A 6 11.13 -3.17 -7.21
C SER A 6 11.19 -1.88 -8.05
N THR A 7 12.39 -1.52 -8.51
CA THR A 7 12.63 -0.41 -9.45
C THR A 7 12.19 -0.71 -10.88
N ASP A 8 11.81 -1.96 -11.18
CA ASP A 8 11.43 -2.39 -12.55
C ASP A 8 10.07 -1.82 -13.01
N GLY A 9 9.27 -1.27 -12.11
CA GLY A 9 7.97 -0.67 -12.45
C GLY A 9 6.88 -1.68 -12.84
N ILE A 10 7.10 -2.97 -12.59
CA ILE A 10 6.14 -4.04 -12.93
C ILE A 10 4.98 -4.05 -11.93
N GLY A 11 3.75 -3.99 -12.45
CA GLY A 11 2.52 -4.00 -11.65
C GLY A 11 2.08 -5.40 -11.20
N THR A 12 1.25 -5.44 -10.16
CA THR A 12 0.74 -6.68 -9.55
C THR A 12 0.04 -7.60 -10.55
N MET A 13 -0.72 -7.05 -11.51
CA MET A 13 -1.42 -7.83 -12.54
C MET A 13 -0.46 -8.73 -13.36
N VAL A 14 0.73 -8.21 -13.68
CA VAL A 14 1.73 -8.97 -14.45
C VAL A 14 2.51 -9.89 -13.52
N LEU A 15 2.98 -9.36 -12.39
CA LEU A 15 3.87 -10.10 -11.49
C LEU A 15 3.16 -11.28 -10.82
N ALA A 16 1.96 -11.06 -10.27
CA ALA A 16 1.21 -12.10 -9.56
C ALA A 16 0.81 -13.25 -10.51
N ASN A 17 0.30 -12.91 -11.70
CA ASN A 17 -0.05 -13.90 -12.73
C ASN A 17 1.18 -14.72 -13.16
N LYS A 18 2.31 -14.06 -13.47
CA LYS A 18 3.53 -14.76 -13.87
C LYS A 18 4.02 -15.69 -12.75
N VAL A 19 4.10 -15.21 -11.52
CA VAL A 19 4.63 -15.98 -10.39
C VAL A 19 3.72 -17.17 -10.07
N ALA A 20 2.40 -16.97 -10.03
CA ALA A 20 1.42 -18.04 -9.85
C ALA A 20 1.54 -19.14 -10.94
N SER A 21 1.88 -18.79 -12.18
CA SER A 21 2.03 -19.78 -13.25
C SER A 21 3.31 -20.63 -13.20
N ILE A 22 4.35 -20.18 -12.48
CA ILE A 22 5.67 -20.84 -12.48
C ILE A 22 6.07 -21.43 -11.13
N CYS A 23 5.45 -20.98 -10.04
CA CYS A 23 5.74 -21.47 -8.70
C CYS A 23 4.83 -22.66 -8.37
N SER A 24 5.39 -23.67 -7.71
CA SER A 24 4.65 -24.82 -7.18
C SER A 24 4.19 -24.64 -5.74
N ILE A 25 4.69 -23.61 -5.05
CA ILE A 25 4.27 -23.24 -3.70
C ILE A 25 3.14 -22.20 -3.76
N PRO A 26 2.29 -22.09 -2.72
CA PRO A 26 1.26 -21.05 -2.67
C PRO A 26 1.84 -19.64 -2.81
N VAL A 27 1.20 -18.83 -3.64
CA VAL A 27 1.54 -17.45 -3.98
C VAL A 27 0.47 -16.51 -3.43
N LEU A 28 0.90 -15.46 -2.73
CA LEU A 28 -0.01 -14.40 -2.27
C LEU A 28 0.27 -13.12 -3.05
N ALA A 29 -0.77 -12.54 -3.67
CA ALA A 29 -0.65 -11.28 -4.40
C ALA A 29 -0.57 -10.09 -3.42
N ALA A 30 0.43 -9.22 -3.59
CA ALA A 30 0.64 -8.08 -2.69
C ALA A 30 0.62 -6.74 -3.44
N GLY A 31 -0.09 -5.77 -2.87
CA GLY A 31 -0.09 -4.37 -3.32
C GLY A 31 -1.14 -4.06 -4.39
N GLY A 32 -1.91 -2.99 -4.14
CA GLY A 32 -3.02 -2.59 -5.03
C GLY A 32 -4.36 -3.26 -4.68
N ILE A 33 -4.39 -4.12 -3.66
CA ILE A 33 -5.57 -4.87 -3.23
C ILE A 33 -6.09 -4.28 -1.92
N GLY A 34 -7.38 -3.95 -1.90
CA GLY A 34 -8.04 -3.32 -0.74
C GLY A 34 -9.52 -3.66 -0.60
N ASP A 35 -10.08 -4.49 -1.47
CA ASP A 35 -11.48 -4.92 -1.49
C ASP A 35 -11.59 -6.38 -2.00
N GLY A 36 -12.81 -6.93 -1.99
CA GLY A 36 -13.03 -8.31 -2.41
C GLY A 36 -12.91 -8.53 -3.92
N LYS A 37 -13.08 -7.49 -4.73
CA LYS A 37 -12.80 -7.57 -6.18
C LYS A 37 -11.32 -7.79 -6.44
N GLY A 38 -10.44 -7.11 -5.71
CA GLY A 38 -9.00 -7.34 -5.74
C GLY A 38 -8.62 -8.75 -5.27
N LEU A 39 -9.32 -9.28 -4.25
CA LEU A 39 -9.17 -10.68 -3.84
C LEU A 39 -9.57 -11.64 -4.97
N ALA A 40 -10.77 -11.49 -5.55
CA ALA A 40 -11.21 -12.34 -6.65
C ALA A 40 -10.28 -12.28 -7.87
N ALA A 41 -9.76 -11.09 -8.20
CA ALA A 41 -8.78 -10.94 -9.28
C ALA A 41 -7.48 -11.69 -8.98
N ALA A 42 -6.98 -11.65 -7.75
CA ALA A 42 -5.80 -12.42 -7.34
C ALA A 42 -6.03 -13.93 -7.44
N LEU A 43 -7.17 -14.42 -6.95
CA LEU A 43 -7.54 -15.83 -7.07
C LEU A 43 -7.65 -16.27 -8.54
N ALA A 44 -8.23 -15.42 -9.39
CA ALA A 44 -8.34 -15.70 -10.83
C ALA A 44 -6.97 -15.73 -11.55
N MET A 45 -5.97 -15.01 -11.03
CA MET A 45 -4.58 -15.09 -11.52
C MET A 45 -3.84 -16.37 -11.07
N GLY A 46 -4.47 -17.22 -10.26
CA GLY A 46 -3.87 -18.43 -9.72
C GLY A 46 -3.16 -18.23 -8.38
N CYS A 47 -3.33 -17.09 -7.71
CA CYS A 47 -2.85 -16.91 -6.34
C CYS A 47 -3.81 -17.54 -5.32
N GLU A 48 -3.30 -17.89 -4.15
CA GLU A 48 -4.06 -18.52 -3.05
C GLU A 48 -4.56 -17.50 -2.03
N GLY A 49 -4.18 -16.23 -2.20
CA GLY A 49 -4.64 -15.15 -1.34
C GLY A 49 -3.93 -13.84 -1.63
N VAL A 50 -4.06 -12.91 -0.68
CA VAL A 50 -3.59 -11.53 -0.84
C VAL A 50 -2.91 -11.01 0.42
N VAL A 51 -1.99 -10.08 0.23
CA VAL A 51 -1.35 -9.32 1.31
C VAL A 51 -1.70 -7.85 1.15
N MET A 52 -2.30 -7.29 2.21
CA MET A 52 -2.71 -5.89 2.27
C MET A 52 -1.91 -5.13 3.32
N GLY A 53 -1.61 -3.86 3.03
CA GLY A 53 -0.98 -2.94 3.98
C GLY A 53 -1.88 -1.74 4.22
N THR A 54 -1.98 -0.85 3.24
CA THR A 54 -2.76 0.39 3.31
C THR A 54 -4.22 0.17 3.74
N ARG A 55 -4.89 -0.90 3.31
CA ARG A 55 -6.26 -1.23 3.73
C ARG A 55 -6.37 -1.48 5.24
N PHE A 56 -5.39 -2.16 5.84
CA PHE A 56 -5.34 -2.40 7.28
C PHE A 56 -4.90 -1.20 8.09
N VAL A 57 -4.37 -0.14 7.47
CA VAL A 57 -4.16 1.13 8.17
C VAL A 57 -5.52 1.79 8.47
N ALA A 58 -6.45 1.71 7.53
CA ALA A 58 -7.82 2.21 7.66
C ALA A 58 -8.75 1.18 8.33
N THR A 59 -8.33 0.63 9.48
CA THR A 59 -9.19 -0.19 10.35
C THR A 59 -9.19 0.32 11.79
N THR A 60 -10.18 -0.08 12.58
CA THR A 60 -10.31 0.38 13.97
C THR A 60 -9.19 -0.14 14.87
N GLU A 61 -8.68 -1.33 14.59
CA GLU A 61 -7.67 -2.05 15.37
C GLU A 61 -6.24 -1.57 15.06
N CYS A 62 -6.04 -0.82 13.96
CA CYS A 62 -4.74 -0.28 13.63
C CYS A 62 -4.29 0.74 14.70
N PRO A 63 -3.19 0.48 15.43
CA PRO A 63 -2.78 1.25 16.61
C PRO A 63 -1.94 2.48 16.23
N ILE A 64 -2.42 3.26 15.26
CA ILE A 64 -1.83 4.55 14.88
C ILE A 64 -2.87 5.65 15.01
N SER A 65 -2.41 6.89 15.12
CA SER A 65 -3.26 8.08 15.19
C SER A 65 -4.26 8.13 14.04
N ASP A 66 -5.50 8.47 14.36
CA ASP A 66 -6.58 8.62 13.38
C ASP A 66 -6.27 9.65 12.29
N ASN A 67 -5.37 10.61 12.53
CA ASN A 67 -4.91 11.55 11.50
C ASN A 67 -4.36 10.83 10.27
N HIS A 68 -3.65 9.70 10.43
CA HIS A 68 -3.13 8.92 9.30
C HIS A 68 -4.25 8.19 8.55
N LYS A 69 -5.27 7.73 9.28
CA LYS A 69 -6.47 7.11 8.70
C LYS A 69 -7.25 8.15 7.91
N GLN A 70 -7.52 9.31 8.51
CA GLN A 70 -8.20 10.44 7.84
C GLN A 70 -7.41 10.94 6.63
N TRP A 71 -6.08 10.94 6.69
CA TRP A 71 -5.25 11.25 5.53
C TRP A 71 -5.51 10.27 4.37
N ILE A 72 -5.57 8.95 4.62
CA ILE A 72 -5.93 7.95 3.60
C ILE A 72 -7.31 8.23 3.01
N LEU A 73 -8.30 8.54 3.83
CA LEU A 73 -9.69 8.77 3.39
C LEU A 73 -9.88 10.08 2.62
N SER A 74 -8.98 11.04 2.79
CA SER A 74 -9.08 12.39 2.16
C SER A 74 -8.23 12.54 0.90
N HIS A 75 -7.51 11.50 0.49
CA HIS A 75 -6.57 11.53 -0.63
C HIS A 75 -6.84 10.41 -1.64
N GLY A 76 -6.46 10.64 -2.90
CA GLY A 76 -6.70 9.72 -4.01
C GLY A 76 -5.47 8.88 -4.37
N GLU A 77 -5.62 7.96 -5.32
CA GLU A 77 -4.59 7.03 -5.79
C GLU A 77 -3.30 7.72 -6.31
N ARG A 78 -3.40 9.00 -6.66
CA ARG A 78 -2.30 9.83 -7.18
C ARG A 78 -1.46 10.49 -6.10
N ASP A 79 -1.92 10.51 -4.85
CA ASP A 79 -1.24 11.21 -3.75
C ASP A 79 -0.13 10.34 -3.12
N THR A 80 0.62 9.62 -3.95
CA THR A 80 1.81 8.87 -3.52
C THR A 80 3.05 9.34 -4.27
N ALA A 81 4.21 9.24 -3.60
CA ALA A 81 5.50 9.55 -4.18
C ALA A 81 6.43 8.34 -4.11
N LEU A 82 7.38 8.25 -5.05
CA LEU A 82 8.49 7.29 -5.00
C LEU A 82 9.76 8.04 -4.62
N THR A 83 10.24 7.84 -3.40
CA THR A 83 11.43 8.47 -2.83
C THR A 83 12.57 7.47 -2.66
N GLN A 84 13.73 7.90 -2.18
CA GLN A 84 14.89 7.07 -1.82
C GLN A 84 15.51 6.30 -3.00
N LYS A 85 15.28 6.77 -4.24
CA LYS A 85 15.88 6.19 -5.45
C LYS A 85 17.38 6.43 -5.51
N SER A 86 17.83 7.58 -5.04
CA SER A 86 19.24 7.99 -5.05
C SER A 86 20.14 7.11 -4.18
N ILE A 87 19.55 6.41 -3.20
CA ILE A 87 20.24 5.47 -2.30
C ILE A 87 19.90 4.00 -2.60
N HIS A 88 19.35 3.72 -3.79
CA HIS A 88 18.95 2.36 -4.21
C HIS A 88 17.99 1.64 -3.25
N ASN A 89 17.16 2.40 -2.52
CA ASN A 89 16.19 1.87 -1.56
C ASN A 89 14.81 2.47 -1.80
N MET A 90 14.34 2.42 -3.06
CA MET A 90 13.13 3.12 -3.47
C MET A 90 11.93 2.75 -2.61
N ALA A 91 11.22 3.77 -2.10
CA ALA A 91 10.03 3.60 -1.27
C ALA A 91 8.83 4.37 -1.84
N ARG A 92 7.67 3.72 -1.93
CA ARG A 92 6.38 4.35 -2.15
C ARG A 92 5.73 4.78 -0.85
N VAL A 93 5.47 6.07 -0.76
CA VAL A 93 5.06 6.78 0.45
C VAL A 93 3.97 7.80 0.11
N ALA A 94 3.32 8.36 1.12
CA ALA A 94 2.38 9.47 1.00
C ALA A 94 3.07 10.68 0.36
N ASN A 95 2.37 11.42 -0.50
CA ASN A 95 2.87 12.68 -1.06
C ASN A 95 2.72 13.85 -0.05
N ASN A 96 3.33 13.68 1.13
CA ASN A 96 3.30 14.63 2.24
C ASN A 96 4.56 15.54 2.26
N MET A 97 4.68 16.44 3.24
CA MET A 97 5.86 17.32 3.35
C MET A 97 7.18 16.56 3.48
N ALA A 98 7.24 15.50 4.30
CA ALA A 98 8.44 14.67 4.43
C ALA A 98 8.88 14.03 3.11
N ALA A 99 7.95 13.55 2.29
CA ALA A 99 8.25 13.00 0.97
C ALA A 99 8.78 14.08 0.01
N LYS A 100 8.17 15.27 0.00
CA LYS A 100 8.64 16.41 -0.82
C LYS A 100 10.05 16.83 -0.42
N LEU A 101 10.31 16.99 0.88
CA LEU A 101 11.64 17.30 1.41
C LEU A 101 12.66 16.22 1.03
N THR A 102 12.29 14.94 1.12
CA THR A 102 13.15 13.83 0.71
C THR A 102 13.53 13.96 -0.76
N LEU A 103 12.56 14.17 -1.66
CA LEU A 103 12.82 14.35 -3.10
C LEU A 103 13.71 15.56 -3.39
N GLU A 104 13.51 16.67 -2.69
CA GLU A 104 14.37 17.86 -2.81
C GLU A 104 15.81 17.61 -2.33
N MET A 105 15.99 16.81 -1.29
CA MET A 105 17.31 16.38 -0.82
C MET A 105 17.99 15.46 -1.85
N GLU A 106 17.26 14.47 -2.39
CA GLU A 106 17.77 13.59 -3.43
C GLU A 106 18.19 14.35 -4.70
N ALA A 107 17.40 15.34 -5.13
CA ALA A 107 17.72 16.18 -6.29
C ALA A 107 19.01 17.00 -6.11
N ARG A 108 19.41 17.28 -4.86
CA ARG A 108 20.67 17.95 -4.51
C ARG A 108 21.85 16.98 -4.39
N GLY A 109 21.63 15.67 -4.54
CA GLY A 109 22.67 14.66 -4.39
C GLY A 109 23.12 14.45 -2.95
N THR A 110 22.23 14.68 -1.98
CA THR A 110 22.56 14.49 -0.55
C THR A 110 22.94 13.05 -0.23
N THR A 111 23.81 12.89 0.76
CA THR A 111 24.23 11.60 1.29
C THR A 111 23.11 10.89 2.05
N LEU A 112 23.22 9.57 2.22
CA LEU A 112 22.34 8.80 3.10
C LEU A 112 22.27 9.41 4.51
N LYS A 113 23.41 9.85 5.07
CA LYS A 113 23.48 10.43 6.42
C LYS A 113 22.59 11.67 6.55
N GLU A 114 22.53 12.50 5.52
CA GLU A 114 21.67 13.68 5.49
C GLU A 114 20.20 13.27 5.34
N LEU A 115 19.88 12.34 4.42
CA LEU A 115 18.51 11.83 4.24
C LEU A 115 17.94 11.21 5.52
N MET A 116 18.77 10.60 6.38
CA MET A 116 18.36 10.05 7.69
C MET A 116 17.76 11.09 8.64
N SER A 117 17.86 12.39 8.36
CA SER A 117 17.15 13.42 9.10
C SER A 117 15.64 13.45 8.85
N VAL A 118 15.17 12.85 7.75
CA VAL A 118 13.73 12.79 7.38
C VAL A 118 13.22 11.36 7.18
N ILE A 119 14.04 10.44 6.65
CA ILE A 119 13.60 9.06 6.34
C ILE A 119 13.75 8.06 7.49
N ALA A 120 14.36 8.46 8.61
CA ALA A 120 14.65 7.52 9.69
C ALA A 120 13.36 6.95 10.30
N GLY A 121 13.27 5.62 10.41
CA GLY A 121 12.07 4.94 10.92
C GLY A 121 11.63 5.38 12.33
N ARG A 122 12.56 5.89 13.17
CA ARG A 122 12.20 6.48 14.47
C ARG A 122 11.29 7.71 14.34
N ILE A 123 11.48 8.51 13.29
CA ILE A 123 10.69 9.71 12.99
C ILE A 123 9.29 9.29 12.56
N SER A 124 9.19 8.38 11.57
CA SER A 124 7.89 7.81 11.15
C SER A 124 7.14 7.16 12.30
N LYS A 125 7.82 6.39 13.16
CA LYS A 125 7.22 5.74 14.33
C LYS A 125 6.62 6.76 15.30
N GLU A 126 7.29 7.90 15.52
CA GLU A 126 6.76 8.97 16.37
C GLU A 126 5.60 9.70 15.70
N CYS A 127 5.68 9.92 14.39
CA CYS A 127 4.59 10.50 13.61
C CYS A 127 3.33 9.64 13.68
N TYR A 128 3.43 8.31 13.57
CA TYR A 128 2.31 7.39 13.73
C TYR A 128 1.58 7.53 15.07
N LYS A 129 2.30 7.87 16.15
CA LYS A 129 1.71 8.09 17.48
C LYS A 129 1.10 9.49 17.61
N THR A 130 1.85 10.51 17.21
CA THR A 130 1.49 11.92 17.39
C THR A 130 0.45 12.41 16.38
N GLY A 131 0.27 11.70 15.28
CA GLY A 131 -0.62 12.11 14.18
C GLY A 131 -0.01 13.18 13.28
N ASN A 132 1.29 13.47 13.41
CA ASN A 132 2.00 14.37 12.51
C ASN A 132 2.30 13.68 11.17
N VAL A 133 1.30 13.62 10.28
CA VAL A 133 1.43 12.96 8.97
C VAL A 133 2.55 13.57 8.13
N ASP A 134 2.80 14.88 8.25
CA ASP A 134 3.81 15.60 7.47
C ASP A 134 5.24 15.47 7.98
N GLY A 135 5.41 15.08 9.25
CA GLY A 135 6.72 15.07 9.92
C GLY A 135 7.63 13.89 9.54
N GLY A 136 7.09 12.85 8.92
CA GLY A 136 7.85 11.64 8.62
C GLY A 136 7.35 10.91 7.37
N ILE A 137 8.16 9.98 6.90
CA ILE A 137 7.78 9.11 5.79
C ILE A 137 6.62 8.20 6.22
N PHE A 138 5.52 8.24 5.48
CA PHE A 138 4.34 7.40 5.70
C PHE A 138 4.15 6.45 4.52
N ALA A 139 4.36 5.14 4.73
CA ALA A 139 4.20 4.15 3.67
C ALA A 139 2.71 3.95 3.33
N VAL A 140 2.32 4.35 2.12
CA VAL A 140 0.95 4.21 1.62
C VAL A 140 0.96 3.86 0.13
N GLY A 141 -0.04 3.12 -0.32
CA GLY A 141 -0.15 2.62 -1.69
C GLY A 141 -1.33 3.27 -2.42
N PRO A 142 -1.31 3.29 -3.77
CA PRO A 142 -2.38 3.88 -4.58
C PRO A 142 -3.77 3.28 -4.34
N VAL A 143 -3.83 2.09 -3.73
CA VAL A 143 -5.08 1.45 -3.30
C VAL A 143 -5.90 2.33 -2.34
N MET A 144 -5.31 3.35 -1.72
CA MET A 144 -6.08 4.34 -0.95
C MET A 144 -7.20 5.01 -1.74
N GLY A 145 -7.06 5.17 -3.06
CA GLY A 145 -8.11 5.76 -3.89
C GLY A 145 -9.41 4.95 -3.96
N ILE A 146 -9.45 3.74 -3.41
CA ILE A 146 -10.66 2.93 -3.27
C ILE A 146 -11.04 2.66 -1.80
N ILE A 147 -10.37 3.31 -0.84
CA ILE A 147 -10.61 3.18 0.59
C ILE A 147 -11.39 4.39 1.10
N ASN A 148 -12.67 4.18 1.45
CA ASN A 148 -13.59 5.27 1.79
C ASN A 148 -14.10 5.21 3.25
N ASP A 149 -13.54 4.32 4.06
CA ASP A 149 -14.04 4.03 5.40
C ASP A 149 -12.94 3.59 6.35
N VAL A 150 -13.24 3.68 7.65
CA VAL A 150 -12.51 2.99 8.72
C VAL A 150 -13.50 2.03 9.37
N LYS A 151 -13.19 0.73 9.35
CA LYS A 151 -14.08 -0.31 9.90
C LYS A 151 -13.31 -1.38 10.68
N PRO A 152 -13.98 -2.19 11.51
CA PRO A 152 -13.38 -3.34 12.14
C PRO A 152 -12.76 -4.31 11.13
N VAL A 153 -11.65 -4.95 11.50
CA VAL A 153 -10.98 -5.95 10.67
C VAL A 153 -11.91 -7.11 10.35
N SER A 154 -12.73 -7.55 11.31
CA SER A 154 -13.72 -8.62 11.09
C SER A 154 -14.68 -8.25 9.96
N GLN A 155 -15.31 -7.07 10.06
CA GLN A 155 -16.23 -6.58 9.04
C GLN A 155 -15.55 -6.43 7.68
N LEU A 156 -14.33 -5.90 7.64
CA LEU A 156 -13.55 -5.79 6.40
C LEU A 156 -13.36 -7.17 5.73
N LEU A 157 -12.95 -8.18 6.49
CA LEU A 157 -12.69 -9.51 5.95
C LEU A 157 -13.98 -10.19 5.48
N ASP A 158 -15.07 -10.09 6.26
CA ASP A 158 -16.38 -10.64 5.89
C ASP A 158 -16.90 -10.03 4.58
N GLU A 159 -16.82 -8.70 4.44
CA GLU A 159 -17.22 -7.99 3.22
C GLU A 159 -16.34 -8.39 2.03
N MET A 160 -15.01 -8.48 2.22
CA MET A 160 -14.10 -8.89 1.16
C MET A 160 -14.39 -10.29 0.64
N VAL A 161 -14.71 -11.25 1.52
CA VAL A 161 -15.10 -12.60 1.10
C VAL A 161 -16.42 -12.56 0.33
N ALA A 162 -17.44 -11.88 0.86
CA ALA A 162 -18.74 -11.77 0.20
C ALA A 162 -18.65 -11.11 -1.20
N GLU A 163 -17.87 -10.04 -1.32
CA GLU A 163 -17.60 -9.37 -2.60
C GLU A 163 -16.84 -10.28 -3.58
N ALA A 164 -15.85 -11.04 -3.11
CA ALA A 164 -15.11 -11.97 -3.96
C ALA A 164 -16.01 -13.10 -4.48
N GLU A 165 -16.86 -13.69 -3.64
CA GLU A 165 -17.85 -14.67 -4.06
C GLU A 165 -18.84 -14.10 -5.07
N ALA A 166 -19.32 -12.86 -4.85
CA ALA A 166 -20.21 -12.18 -5.79
C ALA A 166 -19.54 -11.95 -7.15
N ALA A 167 -18.25 -11.56 -7.15
CA ALA A 167 -17.46 -11.44 -8.36
C ALA A 167 -17.31 -12.80 -9.08
N GLY A 168 -17.06 -13.87 -8.33
CA GLY A 168 -17.01 -15.24 -8.86
C GLY A 168 -18.32 -15.64 -9.55
N ARG A 169 -19.46 -15.48 -8.87
CA ARG A 169 -20.80 -15.76 -9.45
C ARG A 169 -21.06 -14.95 -10.72
N ARG A 170 -20.68 -13.67 -10.72
CA ARG A 170 -20.83 -12.80 -11.90
C ARG A 170 -20.00 -13.32 -13.08
N LEU A 171 -18.75 -13.72 -12.85
CA LEU A 171 -17.86 -14.23 -13.89
C LEU A 171 -18.34 -15.56 -14.47
N SER A 172 -18.76 -16.51 -13.62
CA SER A 172 -19.32 -17.80 -14.06
C SER A 172 -20.63 -17.67 -14.85
N ALA A 173 -21.34 -16.54 -14.74
CA ALA A 173 -22.50 -16.27 -15.56
C ALA A 173 -22.15 -15.66 -16.93
N MET A 174 -20.89 -15.24 -17.13
CA MET A 174 -20.42 -14.62 -18.38
C MET A 174 -19.78 -15.63 -19.35
N PHE A 175 -19.25 -16.74 -18.84
CA PHE A 175 -18.60 -17.82 -19.58
C PHE A 175 -18.64 -19.10 -18.75
#